data_AF-A0A962KIA7-F1
#
_entry.id   AF-A0A962KIA7-F1
#
_cell.length_a   1.000
_cell.length_b   1.000
_cell.length_c   1.000
_cell.angle_alpha   90.00
_cell.angle_beta   90.00
_cell.angle_gamma   90.00
#
_symmetry.space_group_name_H-M   'P 1'
#
loop_
_entity.id
_entity.type
_entity.pdbx_description
1 polymer ?
#
loop_
_entity_poly.entity_id
_entity_poly.type
_entity_poly.pdbx_seq_one_letter_code
_entity_poly.pdbx_strand_id
1 'polypeptide(L)'
;MLISSRIICQILGCLFVLSLFLYSQSTDIAFERISEAQGLSRGTVYCLLQDRQGFMWFGTGGGLNRYDGYDFTVFLHDPSDPASLSHNWIVSLCEGDTGTLWVGTLGGGLNRFDHATERFTRYLADDADTTRLPDNRITALLRDRSG
;
A
#
# COMPACT_ATOMS: atom_id res chain seq x y z
N MET A 1 15.91 41.34 -40.00
CA MET A 1 14.70 40.71 -40.56
C MET A 1 13.55 41.05 -39.62
N LEU A 2 12.82 42.15 -39.88
CA LEU A 2 11.75 42.65 -39.01
C LEU A 2 10.46 41.90 -39.34
N ILE A 3 9.94 41.13 -38.38
CA ILE A 3 8.64 40.46 -38.53
C ILE A 3 7.56 41.55 -38.55
N SER A 4 6.74 41.58 -39.60
CA SER A 4 5.68 42.57 -39.79
C SER A 4 4.68 42.55 -38.62
N SER A 5 4.25 43.74 -38.15
CA SER A 5 3.29 43.87 -37.04
C SER A 5 1.97 43.13 -37.31
N ARG A 6 1.62 42.93 -38.58
CA ARG A 6 0.45 42.12 -39.00
C ARG A 6 0.61 40.64 -38.65
N ILE A 7 1.82 40.09 -38.76
CA ILE A 7 2.12 38.68 -38.46
C ILE A 7 2.04 38.45 -36.95
N ILE A 8 2.56 39.38 -36.15
CA ILE A 8 2.49 39.31 -34.69
C ILE A 8 1.02 39.34 -34.21
N CYS A 9 0.20 40.20 -34.80
CA CYS A 9 -1.23 40.29 -34.45
C CYS A 9 -2.01 39.02 -34.84
N GLN A 10 -1.66 38.38 -35.95
CA GLN A 10 -2.24 37.09 -36.36
C GLN A 10 -1.84 35.96 -35.42
N ILE A 11 -0.57 35.89 -35.00
CA ILE A 11 -0.09 34.88 -34.04
C ILE A 11 -0.75 35.05 -32.68
N LEU A 12 -0.83 36.27 -32.15
CA LEU A 12 -1.53 36.57 -30.90
C LEU A 12 -3.01 36.24 -30.97
N GLY A 13 -3.67 36.56 -32.09
CA GLY A 13 -5.06 36.18 -32.34
C GLY A 13 -5.26 34.66 -32.37
N CYS A 14 -4.39 33.92 -33.06
CA CYS A 14 -4.42 32.46 -33.07
C CYS A 14 -4.21 31.86 -31.67
N LEU A 15 -3.23 32.35 -30.91
CA LEU A 15 -2.97 31.88 -29.54
C LEU A 15 -4.15 32.16 -28.60
N PHE A 16 -4.79 33.32 -28.73
CA PHE A 16 -5.99 33.66 -27.97
C PHE A 16 -7.15 32.72 -28.32
N VAL A 17 -7.40 32.46 -29.60
CA VAL A 17 -8.43 31.51 -30.04
C VAL A 17 -8.13 30.08 -29.59
N LEU A 18 -6.87 29.64 -29.63
CA LEU A 18 -6.43 28.34 -29.11
C LEU A 18 -6.64 28.19 -27.61
N SER A 19 -6.50 29.28 -26.84
CA SER A 19 -6.77 29.27 -25.40
C SER A 19 -8.26 29.11 -25.05
N LEU A 20 -9.17 29.48 -25.96
CA LEU A 20 -10.62 29.29 -25.80
C LEU A 20 -11.05 27.83 -25.99
N PHE A 21 -10.17 26.97 -26.51
CA PHE A 21 -10.36 25.52 -26.65
C PHE A 21 -9.61 24.70 -25.60
N LEU A 22 -9.14 25.33 -24.51
CA LEU A 22 -8.64 24.60 -23.35
C LEU A 22 -9.84 23.99 -22.62
N TYR A 23 -10.25 22.80 -23.06
CA TYR A 23 -11.12 21.95 -22.29
C TYR A 23 -10.45 21.65 -20.96
N SER A 24 -11.14 21.93 -19.85
CA SER A 24 -10.87 21.23 -18.60
C SER A 24 -11.03 19.74 -18.91
N GLN A 25 -10.03 18.92 -18.60
CA GLN A 25 -10.23 17.47 -18.67
C GLN A 25 -11.40 17.14 -17.74
N SER A 26 -12.48 16.55 -18.26
CA SER A 26 -13.39 15.82 -17.39
C SER A 26 -12.61 14.59 -16.96
N THR A 27 -12.23 14.52 -15.68
CA THR A 27 -11.72 13.28 -15.11
C THR A 27 -12.88 12.31 -15.03
N ASP A 28 -13.19 11.65 -16.15
CA ASP A 28 -13.98 10.44 -16.10
C ASP A 28 -13.15 9.44 -15.29
N ILE A 29 -13.65 9.13 -14.10
CA ILE A 29 -13.00 8.16 -13.22
C ILE A 29 -13.17 6.80 -13.87
N ALA A 30 -12.12 6.33 -14.54
CA ALA A 30 -12.02 4.97 -15.01
C ALA A 30 -11.58 4.07 -13.84
N PHE A 31 -12.29 2.95 -13.65
CA PHE A 31 -11.92 1.96 -12.65
C PHE A 31 -11.32 0.75 -13.36
N GLU A 32 -10.10 0.41 -12.97
CA GLU A 32 -9.51 -0.88 -13.27
C GLU A 32 -9.76 -1.83 -12.10
N ARG A 33 -10.16 -3.07 -12.40
CA ARG A 33 -10.37 -4.11 -11.38
C ARG A 33 -9.19 -5.06 -11.38
N ILE A 34 -8.54 -5.13 -10.24
CA ILE A 34 -7.53 -6.14 -9.92
C ILE A 34 -8.20 -7.19 -9.01
N SER A 35 -8.11 -8.45 -9.37
CA SER A 35 -8.85 -9.57 -8.79
C SER A 35 -7.95 -10.78 -8.53
N GLU A 36 -8.53 -11.85 -7.98
CA GLU A 36 -7.81 -13.11 -7.74
C GLU A 36 -7.21 -13.70 -9.03
N ALA A 37 -7.87 -13.47 -10.18
CA ALA A 37 -7.35 -13.88 -11.48
C ALA A 37 -6.03 -13.17 -11.88
N GLN A 38 -5.72 -12.05 -11.23
CA GLN A 38 -4.49 -11.28 -11.42
C GLN A 38 -3.50 -11.46 -10.24
N GLY A 39 -3.73 -12.40 -9.32
CA GLY A 39 -2.78 -12.78 -8.27
C GLY A 39 -3.12 -12.33 -6.84
N LEU A 40 -4.22 -11.60 -6.62
CA LEU A 40 -4.68 -11.27 -5.27
C LEU A 40 -5.13 -12.53 -4.51
N SER A 41 -4.71 -12.71 -3.26
CA SER A 41 -4.98 -13.97 -2.54
C SER A 41 -6.45 -14.20 -2.17
N ARG A 42 -7.24 -13.13 -1.95
CA ARG A 42 -8.71 -13.18 -1.77
C ARG A 42 -9.36 -11.86 -2.21
N GLY A 43 -10.60 -11.92 -2.69
CA GLY A 43 -11.37 -10.75 -3.13
C GLY A 43 -11.75 -9.73 -2.05
N THR A 44 -11.66 -10.07 -0.76
CA THR A 44 -11.92 -9.13 0.35
C THR A 44 -10.62 -8.59 0.93
N VAL A 45 -10.41 -7.27 0.77
CA VAL A 45 -9.30 -6.52 1.37
C VAL A 45 -9.81 -5.81 2.63
N TYR A 46 -9.12 -6.02 3.76
CA TYR A 46 -9.46 -5.42 5.06
C TYR A 46 -8.66 -4.15 5.36
N CYS A 47 -7.44 -4.07 4.86
CA CYS A 47 -6.55 -2.93 5.05
C CYS A 47 -5.60 -2.80 3.85
N LEU A 48 -5.15 -1.58 3.59
CA LEU A 48 -4.17 -1.27 2.55
C LEU A 48 -3.19 -0.21 3.03
N LEU A 49 -1.98 -0.23 2.48
CA LEU A 49 -0.90 0.71 2.77
C LEU A 49 -0.02 0.84 1.53
N GLN A 50 0.37 2.05 1.16
CA GLN A 50 1.52 2.25 0.27
C GLN A 50 2.75 2.50 1.13
N ASP A 51 3.82 1.74 0.92
CA ASP A 51 5.08 1.95 1.64
C ASP A 51 5.95 3.03 0.99
N ARG A 52 7.03 3.44 1.67
CA ARG A 52 7.99 4.44 1.16
C ARG A 52 8.79 3.98 -0.05
N GLN A 53 8.81 2.68 -0.36
CA GLN A 53 9.46 2.12 -1.55
C GLN A 53 8.53 2.16 -2.77
N GLY A 54 7.24 2.45 -2.54
CA GLY A 54 6.21 2.58 -3.56
C GLY A 54 5.35 1.32 -3.74
N PHE A 55 5.62 0.25 -3.00
CA PHE A 55 4.81 -0.97 -3.07
C PHE A 55 3.45 -0.76 -2.42
N MET A 56 2.43 -1.37 -3.00
CA MET A 56 1.08 -1.40 -2.44
C MET A 56 0.89 -2.71 -1.67
N TRP A 57 0.49 -2.60 -0.41
CA TRP A 57 0.25 -3.71 0.48
C TRP A 57 -1.23 -3.88 0.75
N PHE A 58 -1.73 -5.11 0.72
CA PHE A 58 -3.14 -5.44 0.95
C PHE A 58 -3.25 -6.60 1.96
N GLY A 59 -3.89 -6.32 3.09
CA GLY A 59 -4.25 -7.32 4.07
C GLY A 59 -5.59 -7.97 3.74
N THR A 60 -5.63 -9.29 3.71
CA THR A 60 -6.82 -10.07 3.39
C THR A 60 -7.07 -11.15 4.45
N GLY A 61 -8.14 -11.94 4.27
CA GLY A 61 -8.34 -13.17 5.05
C GLY A 61 -7.50 -14.37 4.55
N GLY A 62 -6.66 -14.17 3.54
CA GLY A 62 -5.80 -15.19 2.93
C GLY A 62 -4.35 -14.73 2.80
N GLY A 63 -3.87 -13.92 3.74
CA GLY A 63 -2.49 -13.46 3.79
C GLY A 63 -2.29 -11.98 3.49
N LEU A 64 -1.02 -11.61 3.48
CA LEU A 64 -0.53 -10.29 3.11
C LEU A 64 -0.10 -10.31 1.66
N ASN A 65 -0.58 -9.35 0.88
CA ASN A 65 -0.27 -9.24 -0.55
C ASN A 65 0.57 -7.98 -0.76
N ARG A 66 1.69 -8.09 -1.46
CA ARG A 66 2.48 -6.96 -1.96
C ARG A 66 2.32 -6.88 -3.48
N TYR A 67 1.98 -5.70 -3.98
CA TYR A 67 1.85 -5.41 -5.40
C TYR A 67 2.92 -4.41 -5.82
N ASP A 68 3.66 -4.76 -6.88
CA ASP A 68 4.76 -3.95 -7.42
C ASP A 68 4.36 -3.06 -8.61
N GLY A 69 3.08 -3.06 -8.97
CA GLY A 69 2.56 -2.39 -10.16
C GLY A 69 2.34 -3.32 -11.34
N TYR A 70 2.79 -4.57 -11.26
CA TYR A 70 2.63 -5.60 -12.28
C TYR A 70 2.07 -6.89 -11.67
N ASP A 71 2.72 -7.40 -10.64
CA ASP A 71 2.47 -8.71 -10.05
C ASP A 71 2.25 -8.64 -8.54
N PHE A 72 1.58 -9.68 -8.00
CA PHE A 72 1.43 -9.86 -6.56
C PHE A 72 2.42 -10.88 -6.01
N THR A 73 3.04 -10.53 -4.89
CA THR A 73 3.69 -11.48 -3.98
C THR A 73 2.77 -11.74 -2.79
N VAL A 74 2.46 -13.01 -2.50
CA VAL A 74 1.60 -13.40 -1.38
C VAL A 74 2.42 -14.02 -0.27
N PHE A 75 2.34 -13.45 0.93
CA PHE A 75 2.93 -13.99 2.15
C PHE A 75 1.86 -14.72 2.96
N LEU A 76 2.16 -15.94 3.39
CA LEU A 76 1.26 -16.81 4.13
C LEU A 76 1.90 -17.28 5.45
N HIS A 77 1.04 -17.75 6.34
CA HIS A 77 1.44 -18.51 7.52
C HIS A 77 1.84 -19.93 7.12
N ASP A 78 3.06 -20.29 7.46
CA ASP A 78 3.60 -21.64 7.44
C ASP A 78 3.88 -22.08 8.89
N PRO A 79 3.19 -23.13 9.39
CA PRO A 79 3.44 -23.66 10.73
C PRO A 79 4.85 -24.21 10.94
N SER A 80 5.55 -24.57 9.87
CA SER A 80 6.90 -25.15 9.90
C SER A 80 8.02 -24.11 9.80
N ASP A 81 7.73 -22.90 9.32
CA ASP A 81 8.69 -21.80 9.25
C ASP A 81 8.35 -20.72 10.30
N PRO A 82 9.12 -20.58 11.38
CA PRO A 82 8.89 -19.53 12.38
C PRO A 82 9.10 -18.10 11.83
N ALA A 83 9.73 -17.96 10.66
CA ALA A 83 9.99 -16.69 10.00
C ALA A 83 8.92 -16.31 8.94
N SER A 84 7.86 -17.10 8.76
CA SER A 84 6.68 -16.71 7.96
C SER A 84 5.72 -15.83 8.78
N LEU A 85 4.62 -15.36 8.18
CA LEU A 85 3.52 -14.72 8.95
C LEU A 85 3.03 -15.63 10.08
N SER A 86 2.61 -15.03 11.20
CA SER A 86 2.01 -15.76 12.33
C SER A 86 0.56 -16.19 12.10
N HIS A 87 -0.17 -15.49 11.22
CA HIS A 87 -1.57 -15.77 10.94
C HIS A 87 -1.99 -15.13 9.59
N ASN A 88 -2.89 -15.77 8.84
CA ASN A 88 -3.29 -15.33 7.50
C ASN A 88 -4.30 -14.17 7.49
N TRP A 89 -5.02 -13.95 8.59
CA TRP A 89 -6.04 -12.92 8.66
C TRP A 89 -5.43 -11.58 9.05
N ILE A 90 -5.14 -10.76 8.04
CA ILE A 90 -4.47 -9.46 8.19
C ILE A 90 -5.53 -8.36 8.23
N VAL A 91 -5.49 -7.55 9.29
CA VAL A 91 -6.53 -6.54 9.55
C VAL A 91 -5.98 -5.13 9.78
N SER A 92 -4.67 -4.98 9.98
CA SER A 92 -4.05 -3.67 10.08
C SER A 92 -2.60 -3.70 9.56
N LEU A 93 -2.20 -2.59 8.96
CA LEU A 93 -0.85 -2.35 8.43
C LEU A 93 -0.38 -0.98 8.89
N CYS A 94 0.91 -0.86 9.20
CA CYS A 94 1.51 0.41 9.56
C CYS A 94 3.00 0.42 9.18
N GLU A 95 3.47 1.52 8.60
CA GLU A 95 4.90 1.71 8.32
C GLU A 95 5.53 2.59 9.39
N GLY A 96 6.56 2.06 10.06
CA GLY A 96 7.40 2.80 11.00
C GLY A 96 8.42 3.71 10.30
N ASP A 97 9.13 4.52 11.08
CA ASP A 97 9.97 5.61 10.55
C ASP A 97 11.18 5.16 9.73
N THR A 98 11.65 3.93 9.95
CA THR A 98 12.74 3.31 9.20
C THR A 98 12.26 2.52 7.98
N GLY A 99 11.01 2.71 7.55
CA GLY A 99 10.39 1.91 6.48
C GLY A 99 10.08 0.48 6.90
N THR A 100 10.00 0.24 8.22
CA THR A 100 9.65 -1.07 8.76
C THR A 100 8.14 -1.28 8.65
N LEU A 101 7.75 -2.33 7.95
CA LEU A 101 6.35 -2.70 7.82
C LEU A 101 5.89 -3.55 9.02
N TRP A 102 4.89 -3.04 9.74
CA TRP A 102 4.19 -3.71 10.82
C TRP A 102 2.85 -4.26 10.33
N VAL A 103 2.55 -5.50 10.71
CA VAL A 103 1.40 -6.26 10.22
C VAL A 103 0.64 -6.83 11.41
N GLY A 104 -0.54 -6.28 11.66
CA GLY A 104 -1.45 -6.72 12.71
C GLY A 104 -2.40 -7.79 12.20
N THR A 105 -2.50 -8.88 12.96
CA THR A 105 -3.36 -10.02 12.63
C THR A 105 -4.53 -10.14 13.59
N LEU A 106 -5.61 -10.80 13.15
CA LEU A 106 -6.80 -11.00 13.97
C LEU A 106 -6.62 -12.03 15.10
N GLY A 107 -5.47 -12.73 15.18
CA GLY A 107 -5.27 -13.76 16.20
C GLY A 107 -3.86 -14.34 16.32
N GLY A 108 -2.89 -13.87 15.53
CA GLY A 108 -1.49 -14.27 15.61
C GLY A 108 -0.57 -13.16 16.10
N GLY A 109 -1.11 -12.12 16.75
CA GLY A 109 -0.34 -10.99 17.25
C GLY A 109 0.16 -10.06 16.15
N LEU A 110 1.30 -9.43 16.44
CA LEU A 110 1.94 -8.43 15.60
C LEU A 110 3.13 -9.06 14.87
N ASN A 111 3.28 -8.77 13.59
CA ASN A 111 4.45 -9.19 12.80
C ASN A 111 5.21 -7.96 12.34
N ARG A 112 6.54 -8.07 12.32
CA ARG A 112 7.43 -7.09 11.70
C ARG A 112 8.04 -7.72 10.46
N PHE A 113 7.83 -7.11 9.31
CA PHE A 113 8.41 -7.55 8.04
C PHE A 113 9.77 -6.89 7.81
N ASP A 114 10.74 -7.70 7.43
CA ASP A 114 12.08 -7.27 7.05
C ASP A 114 12.19 -7.28 5.52
N HIS A 115 12.34 -6.09 4.91
CA HIS A 115 12.42 -5.94 3.46
C HIS A 115 13.66 -6.56 2.83
N ALA A 116 14.76 -6.70 3.56
CA ALA A 116 16.01 -7.22 3.02
C ALA A 116 16.00 -8.75 2.91
N THR A 117 15.32 -9.41 3.84
CA THR A 117 15.26 -10.88 3.94
C THR A 117 13.92 -11.46 3.51
N GLU A 118 12.89 -10.61 3.38
CA GLU A 118 11.49 -11.00 3.18
C GLU A 118 10.97 -11.95 4.26
N ARG A 119 11.44 -11.77 5.50
CA ARG A 119 11.09 -12.58 6.67
C ARG A 119 10.31 -11.80 7.71
N PHE A 120 9.57 -12.52 8.54
CA PHE A 120 8.76 -11.96 9.62
C PHE A 120 9.37 -12.27 10.98
N THR A 121 9.43 -11.24 11.83
CA THR A 121 9.59 -11.41 13.28
C THR A 121 8.22 -11.34 13.93
N ARG A 122 7.87 -12.35 14.73
CA ARG A 122 6.54 -12.48 15.37
C ARG A 122 6.57 -11.99 16.81
N TYR A 123 5.61 -11.17 17.17
CA TYR A 123 5.35 -10.70 18.53
C TYR A 123 4.00 -11.26 18.95
N LEU A 124 4.05 -12.21 19.88
CA LEU A 124 2.89 -12.90 20.42
C LEU A 124 2.67 -12.50 21.88
N ALA A 125 1.41 -12.54 22.30
CA ALA A 125 1.03 -12.35 23.68
C ALA A 125 1.59 -13.44 24.59
N ASP A 126 1.90 -13.03 25.82
CA ASP A 126 2.43 -13.91 26.87
C ASP A 126 1.89 -13.43 28.21
N ASP A 127 1.07 -14.27 28.85
CA ASP A 127 0.44 -13.94 30.13
C ASP A 127 1.44 -13.88 31.30
N ALA A 128 2.63 -14.49 31.14
CA ALA A 128 3.67 -14.50 32.16
C ALA A 128 4.65 -13.32 32.02
N ASP A 129 4.76 -12.72 30.83
CA ASP A 129 5.68 -11.63 30.53
C ASP A 129 4.94 -10.36 30.10
N THR A 130 4.72 -9.47 31.08
CA THR A 130 4.06 -8.17 30.88
C THR A 130 4.79 -7.21 29.94
N THR A 131 6.02 -7.52 29.50
CA THR A 131 6.73 -6.74 28.47
C THR A 131 6.32 -7.12 27.05
N ARG A 132 5.52 -8.19 26.90
CA ARG A 132 4.98 -8.67 25.62
C ARG A 132 3.57 -8.14 25.39
N LEU A 133 2.97 -8.53 24.27
CA LEU A 133 1.61 -8.11 23.95
C LEU A 133 0.63 -8.68 24.97
N PRO A 134 -0.41 -7.93 25.37
CA PRO A 134 -1.46 -8.44 26.25
C PRO A 134 -2.49 -9.31 25.50
N ASP A 135 -2.58 -9.20 24.17
CA ASP A 135 -3.51 -9.96 23.33
C ASP A 135 -2.89 -10.17 21.93
N ASN A 136 -3.19 -11.31 21.30
CA ASN A 136 -2.82 -11.62 19.93
C ASN A 136 -3.77 -11.01 18.89
N ARG A 137 -4.88 -10.40 19.30
CA ARG A 137 -5.82 -9.76 18.40
C ARG A 137 -5.48 -8.29 18.18
N ILE A 138 -4.82 -7.99 17.07
CA ILE A 138 -4.39 -6.63 16.72
C ILE A 138 -5.38 -6.02 15.72
N THR A 139 -6.32 -5.22 16.21
CA THR A 139 -7.41 -4.66 15.39
C THR A 139 -7.02 -3.40 14.62
N ALA A 140 -6.03 -2.65 15.12
CA ALA A 140 -5.56 -1.42 14.52
C ALA A 140 -4.10 -1.21 14.90
N LEU A 141 -3.36 -0.58 13.99
CA LEU A 141 -2.02 -0.07 14.23
C LEU A 141 -2.03 1.39 13.83
N LEU A 142 -1.48 2.23 14.70
CA LEU A 142 -1.34 3.65 14.47
C LEU A 142 0.07 4.04 14.89
N ARG A 143 0.77 4.74 14.00
CA ARG A 143 2.03 5.39 14.30
C ARG A 143 1.76 6.73 14.99
N ASP A 144 2.48 7.02 16.05
CA ASP A 144 2.41 8.35 16.68
C ASP A 144 3.39 9.33 16.03
N ARG A 145 3.61 10.51 16.65
CA ARG A 145 4.53 11.53 16.11
C ARG A 145 5.99 11.31 16.53
N SER A 146 6.22 10.51 17.56
CA SER A 146 7.53 10.11 18.05
C SER A 146 8.08 8.86 17.39
N GLY A 147 7.21 8.12 16.68
CA GLY A 147 7.54 6.87 15.98
C GLY A 147 6.78 5.71 16.59
#